data_AF-F3FZA1-F1
#
_entry.id   AF-F3FZA1-F1
#
_cell.length_a   1.000
_cell.length_b   1.000
_cell.length_c   1.000
_cell.angle_alpha   90.00
_cell.angle_beta   90.00
_cell.angle_gamma   90.00
#
_symmetry.space_group_name_H-M   'P 1'
#
loop_
_entity.id
_entity.type
_entity.pdbx_description
1 polymer ?
#
loop_
_entity_poly.entity_id
_entity_poly.type
_entity_poly.pdbx_seq_one_letter_code
_entity_poly.pdbx_strand_id
1 'polypeptide(L)' 'AEGLGNWIDIERLKGTESTNYPLALNVDDEGQGFTFTLTCPVDI' A
#
# COMPACT_ATOMS: atom_id res chain seq x y z
N ALA A 1 -0.85 -47.29 6.26
CA ALA A 1 -1.76 -46.38 5.55
C ALA A 1 -1.20 -44.98 5.76
N GLU A 2 -0.66 -44.45 4.68
CA GLU A 2 -0.10 -43.11 4.50
C GLU A 2 -1.05 -42.04 5.05
N GLY A 3 -0.52 -41.01 5.70
CA GLY A 3 -1.34 -39.89 6.13
C GLY A 3 -0.64 -38.88 7.04
N LEU A 4 0.67 -38.68 6.88
CA LEU A 4 1.33 -37.50 7.46
C LEU A 4 0.96 -36.31 6.59
N GLY A 5 -0.25 -35.79 6.82
CA GLY A 5 -0.74 -34.56 6.20
C GLY A 5 0.23 -33.46 6.54
N ASN A 6 1.02 -33.05 5.56
CA ASN A 6 2.00 -31.98 5.64
C ASN A 6 1.23 -30.69 6.01
N TRP A 7 1.16 -30.35 7.30
CA TRP A 7 0.62 -29.08 7.75
C TRP A 7 1.57 -27.99 7.27
N ILE A 8 1.21 -27.34 6.17
CA ILE A 8 1.90 -26.16 5.68
C ILE A 8 1.42 -25.02 6.56
N ASP A 9 2.32 -24.51 7.41
CA ASP A 9 2.05 -23.31 8.19
C ASP A 9 1.94 -22.13 7.23
N ILE A 10 0.70 -21.68 6.99
CA ILE A 10 0.42 -20.49 6.19
C ILE A 10 0.48 -19.29 7.13
N GLU A 11 1.62 -18.60 7.14
CA GLU A 11 1.76 -17.37 7.89
C GLU A 11 0.81 -16.31 7.29
N ARG A 12 -0.26 -16.00 8.02
CA ARG A 12 -1.22 -14.97 7.60
C ARG A 12 -0.53 -13.61 7.76
N LEU A 13 0.10 -13.12 6.70
CA LEU A 13 0.49 -11.72 6.60
C LEU A 13 -0.76 -10.88 6.84
N LYS A 14 -0.76 -10.12 7.94
CA LYS A 14 -1.89 -9.31 8.37
C LYS A 14 -2.14 -8.27 7.28
N GLY A 15 -3.13 -8.50 6.44
CA GLY A 15 -3.58 -7.50 5.47
C GLY A 15 -4.16 -6.33 6.24
N THR A 16 -3.49 -5.19 6.19
CA THR A 16 -4.08 -3.95 6.71
C THR A 16 -5.13 -3.52 5.69
N GLU A 17 -6.38 -3.89 5.92
CA GLU A 17 -7.53 -3.37 5.18
C GLU A 17 -7.74 -1.90 5.57
N SER A 18 -6.84 -1.02 5.13
CA SER A 18 -7.01 0.42 5.32
C SER A 18 -7.92 0.95 4.23
N THR A 19 -9.04 1.57 4.62
CA THR A 19 -9.89 2.35 3.72
C THR A 19 -9.42 3.79 3.59
N ASN A 20 -8.43 4.20 4.39
CA ASN A 20 -7.84 5.53 4.36
C ASN A 20 -6.33 5.40 4.13
N TYR A 21 -5.89 5.83 2.95
CA TYR A 21 -4.47 6.00 2.64
C TYR A 21 -4.16 7.48 2.69
N PRO A 22 -3.14 7.91 3.46
CA PRO A 22 -2.71 9.29 3.39
C PRO A 22 -2.18 9.52 1.97
N LEU A 23 -2.88 10.36 1.21
CA LEU A 23 -2.47 10.77 -0.12
C LEU A 23 -2.38 12.29 -0.11
N ALA A 24 -1.26 12.82 -0.59
CA ALA A 24 -1.08 14.25 -0.79
C ALA A 24 -0.99 14.54 -2.29
N LEU A 25 -1.77 15.53 -2.74
CA LEU A 25 -1.74 16.06 -4.10
C LEU A 25 -1.05 17.43 -4.07
N ASN A 26 0.11 17.51 -4.72
CA ASN A 26 0.85 18.75 -4.89
C ASN A 26 0.57 19.33 -6.28
N VAL A 27 0.38 20.65 -6.32
CA VAL A 27 0.22 21.43 -7.55
C VAL A 27 1.39 22.39 -7.64
N ASP A 28 2.14 22.29 -8.73
CA ASP A 28 3.20 23.23 -9.08
C ASP A 28 2.70 24.08 -10.25
N ASP A 29 2.66 25.41 -10.02
CA ASP A 29 2.18 26.43 -10.93
C ASP A 29 3.27 27.41 -11.37
N GLU A 30 4.56 27.10 -11.15
CA GLU A 30 5.67 28.02 -11.41
C GLU A 30 6.04 28.20 -12.91
N GLY A 31 5.27 27.63 -13.85
CA GLY A 31 5.58 27.62 -15.29
C GLY A 31 4.42 27.94 -16.25
N GLN A 32 4.57 27.63 -17.54
CA GLN A 32 3.49 27.71 -18.55
C GLN A 32 2.53 26.49 -18.48
N GLY A 33 2.12 26.12 -17.28
CA GLY A 33 1.25 24.98 -17.07
C GLY A 33 1.19 24.55 -15.61
N PHE A 34 0.36 23.55 -15.35
CA PHE A 34 0.21 22.93 -14.03
C PHE A 34 0.87 21.55 -14.03
N THR A 35 1.69 21.29 -13.01
CA THR A 35 2.18 19.94 -12.74
C THR A 35 1.48 19.39 -11.51
N PHE A 36 0.95 18.17 -11.63
CA PHE A 36 0.27 17.47 -10.53
C PHE A 36 1.14 16.30 -10.07
N THR A 37 1.48 16.27 -8.78
CA THR A 37 2.24 15.18 -8.17
C THR A 37 1.42 14.53 -7.06
N LEU A 38 1.22 13.22 -7.15
CA LEU A 38 0.59 12.43 -6.09
C LEU A 38 1.68 11.74 -5.26
N THR A 39 1.64 11.91 -3.95
CA THR A 39 2.57 11.25 -3.03
C THR A 39 1.81 10.47 -1.97
N CYS A 40 2.30 9.27 -1.64
CA CYS A 40 1.94 8.60 -0.39
C CYS A 40 3.10 8.80 0.61
N PRO A 41 2.90 9.53 1.71
CA PRO A 41 3.88 9.52 2.79
C PRO A 41 3.92 8.09 3.36
N VAL A 42 5.13 7.54 3.46
CA VAL A 42 5.38 6.17 3.94
C VAL A 42 5.20 6.04 5.46
N ASP A 43 5.12 7.17 6.17
CA ASP A 43 5.14 7.25 7.63
C ASP A 43 3.76 7.71 8.16
N ILE A 44 3.06 6.80 8.85
CA ILE A 44 2.02 7.10 9.85
C ILE A 44 2.50 6.53 11.18
#